data_AF-A0A252F4K1-F1
#
_entry.id   AF-A0A252F4K1-F1
#
_cell.length_a   1.000
_cell.length_b   1.000
_cell.length_c   1.000
_cell.angle_alpha   90.00
_cell.angle_beta   90.00
_cell.angle_gamma   90.00
#
_symmetry.space_group_name_H-M   'P 1'
#
loop_
_entity.id
_entity.type
_entity.pdbx_description
1 polymer ?
#
loop_
_entity_poly.entity_id
_entity_poly.type
_entity_poly.pdbx_seq_one_letter_code
_entity_poly.pdbx_strand_id
1 'polypeptide(L)'
;MEKPKYRMDLDFLKQFDHCTNRYEPFDVVATSKGRPMIVMCSKKPDPAAWCIIGNLFSVHFLSYRDMENYMAQRGMEPWTEAHERTSGIHMMYL
;
A
#
# COMPACT_ATOMS: atom_id res chain seq x y z
N MET A 1 -8.27 16.48 -14.17
CA MET A 1 -7.18 16.05 -13.26
C MET A 1 -6.82 14.64 -13.65
N GLU A 2 -5.62 14.44 -14.17
CA GLU A 2 -5.10 13.09 -14.44
C GLU A 2 -4.95 12.35 -13.11
N LYS A 3 -5.47 11.12 -13.04
CA LYS A 3 -5.26 10.25 -11.87
C LYS A 3 -3.76 9.99 -11.72
N PRO A 4 -3.22 9.93 -10.50
CA PRO A 4 -1.86 9.45 -10.29
C PRO A 4 -1.72 8.08 -10.97
N LYS A 5 -0.65 7.91 -11.75
CA LYS A 5 -0.35 6.70 -12.49
C LYS A 5 0.11 5.64 -11.48
N TYR A 6 -0.84 5.01 -10.78
CA TYR A 6 -0.57 3.90 -9.88
C TYR A 6 0.13 2.80 -10.68
N ARG A 7 1.28 2.33 -10.19
CA ARG A 7 2.15 1.41 -10.93
C ARG A 7 1.59 -0.01 -11.03
N MET A 8 0.63 -0.38 -10.17
CA MET A 8 0.21 -1.78 -9.99
C MET A 8 -1.29 -1.95 -10.12
N ASP A 9 -1.68 -3.03 -10.78
CA ASP A 9 -3.05 -3.52 -10.80
C ASP A 9 -3.30 -4.26 -9.48
N LEU A 10 -4.09 -3.63 -8.63
CA LEU A 10 -4.46 -4.16 -7.32
C LEU A 10 -5.84 -4.85 -7.35
N ASP A 11 -6.40 -5.11 -8.53
CA ASP A 11 -7.71 -5.73 -8.66
C ASP A 11 -7.76 -7.14 -8.09
N PHE A 12 -6.64 -7.85 -8.04
CA PHE A 12 -6.56 -9.16 -7.37
C PHE A 12 -6.93 -9.07 -5.89
N LEU A 13 -6.65 -7.95 -5.22
CA LEU A 13 -7.00 -7.74 -3.80
C LEU A 13 -8.51 -7.61 -3.58
N LYS A 14 -9.30 -7.30 -4.61
CA LYS A 14 -10.78 -7.28 -4.51
C LYS A 14 -11.34 -8.64 -4.14
N GLN A 15 -10.65 -9.73 -4.51
CA GLN A 15 -11.05 -11.11 -4.17
C GLN A 15 -10.73 -11.47 -2.71
N PHE A 16 -9.79 -10.75 -2.10
CA PHE A 16 -9.34 -10.93 -0.72
C PHE A 16 -9.90 -9.85 0.23
N ASP A 17 -10.80 -8.99 -0.25
CA ASP A 17 -11.49 -7.98 0.56
C ASP A 17 -12.48 -8.67 1.51
N HIS A 18 -11.95 -9.22 2.60
CA HIS A 18 -12.69 -9.79 3.73
C HIS A 18 -13.41 -8.68 4.52
N CYS A 19 -14.34 -7.99 3.89
CA CYS A 19 -15.22 -6.99 4.51
C CYS A 19 -14.55 -5.67 4.95
N THR A 20 -13.59 -5.13 4.19
CA THR A 20 -13.16 -3.74 4.37
C THR A 20 -13.96 -2.80 3.46
N ASN A 21 -15.28 -2.72 3.66
CA ASN A 21 -16.16 -1.76 2.97
C ASN A 21 -15.72 -0.28 3.11
N ARG A 22 -14.69 -0.01 3.92
CA ARG A 22 -14.17 1.32 4.23
C ARG A 22 -12.85 1.64 3.54
N TYR A 23 -12.10 0.68 2.98
CA TYR A 23 -10.78 0.95 2.39
C TYR A 23 -10.66 0.40 0.97
N GLU A 24 -9.84 1.03 0.14
CA GLU A 24 -9.42 0.59 -1.18
C GLU A 24 -7.89 0.51 -1.26
N PRO A 25 -7.32 -0.50 -1.94
CA PRO A 25 -5.90 -0.55 -2.21
C PRO A 25 -5.44 0.68 -2.99
N PHE A 26 -4.27 1.22 -2.63
CA PHE A 26 -3.69 2.41 -3.25
C PHE A 26 -2.33 2.10 -3.89
N ASP A 27 -1.44 1.43 -3.16
CA ASP A 27 -0.10 1.10 -3.64
C ASP A 27 0.50 -0.06 -2.84
N VAL A 28 1.67 -0.55 -3.26
CA VAL A 28 2.48 -1.51 -2.51
C VAL A 28 3.87 -0.94 -2.30
N VAL A 29 4.36 -1.05 -1.08
CA VAL A 29 5.66 -0.53 -0.66
C VAL A 29 6.52 -1.66 -0.11
N ALA A 30 7.81 -1.58 -0.36
CA ALA A 30 8.81 -2.42 0.27
C ALA A 30 9.22 -1.80 1.62
N THR A 31 9.31 -2.64 2.65
CA THR A 31 10.08 -2.29 3.86
C THR A 31 11.57 -2.23 3.52
N SER A 32 12.38 -1.62 4.40
CA SER A 32 13.85 -1.63 4.29
C SER A 32 14.49 -3.02 4.25
N LYS A 33 13.72 -4.08 4.54
CA LYS A 33 14.13 -5.49 4.42
C LYS A 33 13.58 -6.18 3.15
N GLY A 34 13.05 -5.43 2.20
CA GLY A 34 12.49 -5.95 0.94
C GLY A 34 11.17 -6.71 1.09
N ARG A 35 10.47 -6.59 2.23
CA ARG A 35 9.15 -7.23 2.42
C ARG A 35 8.03 -6.33 1.92
N PRO A 36 7.03 -6.86 1.18
CA PRO A 36 5.91 -6.07 0.68
C PRO A 36 4.94 -5.71 1.81
N MET A 37 4.38 -4.51 1.72
CA MET A 37 3.31 -3.98 2.56
C MET A 37 2.30 -3.26 1.68
N ILE A 38 1.02 -3.41 1.96
CA ILE A 38 -0.05 -2.80 1.16
C ILE A 38 -0.40 -1.45 1.75
N VAL A 39 -0.45 -0.42 0.91
CA VAL A 39 -1.01 0.89 1.24
C VAL A 39 -2.46 0.91 0.81
N MET A 40 -3.36 1.30 1.71
CA MET A 40 -4.77 1.47 1.41
C MET A 40 -5.22 2.88 1.78
N CYS A 41 -6.20 3.38 1.04
CA CYS A 41 -6.87 4.65 1.30
C CYS A 41 -8.33 4.37 1.72
N SER A 42 -8.89 5.20 2.58
CA SER A 42 -10.29 5.08 2.98
C SER A 42 -11.23 5.53 1.85
N LYS A 43 -12.20 4.69 1.48
CA LYS A 43 -13.28 5.00 0.53
C LYS A 43 -14.21 6.08 1.06
N LYS A 44 -14.38 6.15 2.39
CA LYS A 44 -15.25 7.10 3.11
C LYS A 44 -14.55 7.50 4.41
N PRO A 45 -13.78 8.60 4.43
CA PRO A 45 -12.97 8.96 5.60
C PRO A 45 -13.85 9.49 6.75
N ASP A 46 -13.99 8.71 7.82
CA ASP A 46 -14.52 9.17 9.13
C ASP A 46 -14.19 8.18 10.29
N PRO A 47 -13.10 8.37 11.07
CA PRO A 47 -11.80 8.97 10.73
C PRO A 47 -10.80 7.88 10.24
N ALA A 48 -9.55 8.28 9.97
CA ALA A 48 -8.50 7.56 9.23
C ALA A 48 -8.74 7.52 7.70
N ALA A 49 -7.74 8.07 6.99
CA ALA A 49 -7.77 8.21 5.54
C ALA A 49 -6.77 7.27 4.86
N TRP A 50 -5.72 6.84 5.58
CA TRP A 50 -4.64 6.03 5.03
C TRP A 50 -4.25 4.93 6.00
N CYS A 51 -3.91 3.75 5.49
CA CYS A 51 -3.30 2.72 6.30
C CYS A 51 -2.25 1.94 5.52
N ILE A 52 -1.24 1.46 6.26
CA ILE A 52 -0.25 0.52 5.76
C ILE A 52 -0.49 -0.80 6.46
N ILE A 53 -0.79 -1.85 5.71
CA ILE A 53 -1.06 -3.19 6.20
C ILE A 53 0.14 -4.08 5.91
N GLY A 54 0.66 -4.70 6.96
CA GLY A 54 1.62 -5.79 6.88
C GLY A 54 1.08 -7.06 7.50
N ASN A 55 1.89 -8.11 7.45
CA ASN A 55 1.50 -9.43 7.97
C ASN A 55 1.24 -9.46 9.49
N LEU A 56 1.92 -8.59 10.26
CA LEU A 56 1.85 -8.61 11.74
C LEU A 56 1.16 -7.39 12.36
N PHE A 57 1.05 -6.29 11.62
CA PHE A 57 0.46 -5.05 12.14
C PHE A 57 -0.11 -4.21 11.00
N SER A 58 -1.05 -3.34 11.35
CA SER A 58 -1.49 -2.23 10.50
C SER A 58 -1.22 -0.91 11.21
N VAL A 59 -0.87 0.12 10.45
CA VAL A 59 -0.69 1.49 10.95
C VAL A 59 -1.64 2.40 10.20
N HIS A 60 -2.36 3.24 10.95
CA HIS A 60 -3.41 4.12 10.42
C HIS A 60 -2.98 5.57 10.56
N PHE A 61 -3.30 6.37 9.55
CA PHE A 61 -2.92 7.78 9.46
C PHE A 61 -4.13 8.64 9.08
N LEU A 62 -4.17 9.84 9.64
CA LEU A 62 -5.20 10.83 9.31
C LEU A 62 -4.87 11.59 8.03
N SER A 63 -3.59 11.70 7.67
CA SER A 63 -3.14 12.39 6.46
C SER A 63 -2.14 11.56 5.66
N TYR A 64 -2.11 11.78 4.34
CA TYR A 64 -1.12 11.17 3.44
C TYR A 64 0.31 11.57 3.84
N ARG A 65 0.50 12.82 4.27
CA ARG A 65 1.80 13.36 4.68
C ARG A 65 2.36 12.64 5.91
N ASP A 66 1.51 12.30 6.87
CA ASP A 66 1.96 11.55 8.06
C ASP A 66 2.41 10.14 7.67
N MET A 67 1.69 9.52 6.73
CA MET A 67 2.07 8.22 6.17
C MET A 67 3.40 8.31 5.40
N GLU A 68 3.59 9.31 4.55
CA GLU A 68 4.86 9.54 3.84
C GLU A 68 6.04 9.75 4.80
N ASN A 69 5.85 10.59 5.82
CA ASN A 69 6.86 10.81 6.85
C ASN A 69 7.21 9.50 7.58
N TYR A 70 6.20 8.70 7.92
CA TYR A 70 6.39 7.39 8.54
C TYR A 70 7.17 6.43 7.64
N MET A 71 6.84 6.39 6.34
CA MET A 71 7.54 5.57 5.34
C MET A 71 9.01 5.99 5.22
N ALA A 72 9.27 7.30 5.09
CA ALA A 72 10.61 7.85 4.97
C ALA A 72 11.48 7.53 6.20
N GLN A 73 10.93 7.69 7.42
CA GLN A 73 11.63 7.38 8.66
C GLN A 73 12.03 5.90 8.78
N ARG A 74 11.33 5.00 8.10
CA ARG A 74 11.57 3.55 8.15
C ARG A 74 12.30 2.99 6.92
N GLY A 75 12.71 3.87 6.00
CA GLY A 75 13.33 3.47 4.74
C GLY A 75 12.39 2.59 3.91
N MET A 76 11.10 2.92 3.89
CA MET A 76 10.12 2.25 3.04
C MET A 76 10.10 2.96 1.68
N GLU A 77 10.03 2.17 0.62
CA GLU A 77 10.06 2.67 -0.76
C GLU A 77 8.98 2.01 -1.61
N PRO A 78 8.54 2.63 -2.72
CA PRO A 78 7.59 2.01 -3.63
C PRO A 78 8.08 0.65 -4.11
N TRP A 79 7.18 -0.32 -4.26
CA TRP A 79 7.56 -1.63 -4.77
C TRP A 79 7.99 -1.54 -6.24
N THR A 80 8.96 -2.37 -6.63
CA THR A 80 9.59 -2.31 -7.95
C THR A 80 9.87 -3.72 -8.47
N GLU A 81 10.15 -3.85 -9.77
CA GLU A 81 10.60 -5.11 -10.37
C GLU A 81 11.84 -5.70 -9.69
N ALA A 82 12.74 -4.85 -9.16
CA ALA A 82 13.92 -5.34 -8.44
C ALA A 82 13.51 -6.08 -7.14
N HIS A 83 12.45 -5.60 -6.47
CA HIS A 83 11.87 -6.29 -5.31
C HIS A 83 11.22 -7.61 -5.70
N GLU A 84 10.57 -7.70 -6.86
CA GLU A 84 9.99 -8.95 -7.36
C GLU A 84 11.05 -10.00 -7.64
N ARG A 85 12.12 -9.62 -8.35
CA ARG A 85 13.25 -10.52 -8.66
C ARG A 85 13.88 -11.09 -7.39
N THR A 86 13.88 -10.31 -6.31
CA THR A 86 14.50 -10.71 -5.04
C THR A 86 13.55 -11.52 -4.16
N SER A 87 12.25 -11.21 -4.17
CA SER A 87 11.26 -11.82 -3.27
C SER A 87 10.52 -13.00 -3.88
N GLY A 88 10.52 -13.15 -5.22
CA GLY A 88 9.69 -14.10 -5.94
C GLY A 88 8.20 -13.75 -5.95
N ILE A 89 7.82 -12.57 -5.45
CA ILE A 89 6.45 -12.06 -5.46
C ILE A 89 6.29 -11.17 -6.68
N HIS A 90 5.42 -11.58 -7.60
CA HIS A 90 5.12 -10.84 -8.82
C HIS A 90 3.80 -10.11 -8.68
N MET A 91 3.81 -8.79 -8.88
CA MET A 91 2.59 -7.99 -8.97
C MET A 91 2.28 -7.69 -10.43
N MET A 92 1.00 -7.69 -10.78
CA MET A 92 0.57 -7.30 -12.11
C MET A 92 0.69 -5.77 -12.23
N TYR A 93 1.37 -5.30 -13.27
CA TYR A 93 1.49 -3.87 -13.59
C TYR A 93 0.38 -3.48 -14.59
N LEU A 94 -0.13 -2.25 -14.47
CA LEU A 94 -1.16 -1.68 -15.37
C LEU A 94 -0.58 -1.24 -16.73
#